data_AF-A0A939GV28-F1
#
_entry.id   AF-A0A939GV28-F1
#
_cell.length_a   1.000
_cell.length_b   1.000
_cell.length_c   1.000
_cell.angle_alpha   90.00
_cell.angle_beta   90.00
_cell.angle_gamma   90.00
#
_symmetry.space_group_name_H-M   'P 1'
#
loop_
_entity.id
_entity.type
_entity.pdbx_description
1 polymer ?
#
loop_
_entity_poly.entity_id
_entity_poly.type
_entity_poly.pdbx_seq_one_letter_code
_entity_poly.pdbx_strand_id
1 'polypeptide(L)'
;MPFPLKIRLDALIACQRQCCLCHQRKHTRIQCHHIIQEADNGPNSFDNCIPICPDCHAEVMAFNIKHPFGATPYHPSELKRRRDDWYAVVQRKSQELVVNLQRSPSSYPHSKSLQGKASFNYSNHDGFYRLGEGNFEFLTHWSKGSDTTIHCYRDSTNVEVALSPKNIQLQDIRDASLLNFSSRVRSPQIGEFIILENHAGRYAAIKILKIQDDTRGHPEDILVFDYWILEDGSDNFSDTA
;
A
#
# COMPACT_ATOMS: atom_id res chain seq x y z
N MET A 1 -11.80 -12.04 28.84
CA MET A 1 -10.39 -11.82 29.24
C MET A 1 -9.57 -11.48 28.00
N PRO A 2 -8.35 -10.94 28.09
CA PRO A 2 -7.50 -10.80 26.91
C PRO A 2 -7.00 -12.17 26.41
N PHE A 3 -6.97 -12.37 25.09
CA PHE A 3 -6.32 -13.53 24.48
C PHE A 3 -4.85 -13.66 24.91
N PRO A 4 -4.29 -14.88 24.95
CA PRO A 4 -2.85 -15.10 25.11
C PRO A 4 -2.03 -14.31 24.10
N LEU A 5 -0.83 -13.85 24.50
CA LEU A 5 0.02 -12.98 23.67
C LEU A 5 0.29 -13.59 22.29
N LYS A 6 0.62 -14.88 22.22
CA LYS A 6 0.88 -15.59 20.96
C LYS A 6 -0.30 -15.47 19.98
N ILE A 7 -1.52 -15.77 20.44
CA ILE A 7 -2.73 -15.70 19.62
C ILE A 7 -2.98 -14.28 19.11
N ARG A 8 -2.78 -13.28 19.97
CA ARG A 8 -2.90 -11.86 19.57
C ARG A 8 -1.89 -11.49 18.50
N LEU A 9 -0.62 -11.89 18.66
CA LEU A 9 0.44 -11.58 17.69
C LEU A 9 0.14 -12.24 16.35
N ASP A 10 -0.21 -13.53 16.36
CA ASP A 10 -0.56 -14.27 15.15
C ASP A 10 -1.71 -13.58 14.40
N ALA A 11 -2.77 -13.17 15.11
CA ALA A 11 -3.92 -12.51 14.51
C ALA A 11 -3.57 -11.11 13.95
N LEU A 12 -2.75 -10.34 14.69
CA LEU A 12 -2.30 -9.01 14.26
C LEU A 12 -1.36 -9.05 13.06
N ILE A 13 -0.53 -10.10 12.94
CA ILE A 13 0.31 -10.37 11.78
C ILE A 13 -0.57 -10.78 10.59
N ALA A 14 -1.51 -11.71 10.80
CA ALA A 14 -2.42 -12.19 9.77
C ALA A 14 -3.28 -11.07 9.15
N CYS A 15 -3.69 -10.07 9.95
CA CYS A 15 -4.43 -8.91 9.44
C CYS A 15 -3.55 -7.74 8.98
N GLN A 16 -2.22 -7.81 9.15
CA GLN A 16 -1.28 -6.69 8.95
C GLN A 16 -1.74 -5.37 9.60
N ARG A 17 -2.28 -5.44 10.82
CA ARG A 17 -2.79 -4.29 11.58
C ARG A 17 -3.90 -3.49 10.85
N GLN A 18 -4.63 -4.16 9.96
CA GLN A 18 -5.86 -3.68 9.34
C GLN A 18 -7.09 -4.33 10.01
N CYS A 19 -8.20 -3.60 10.06
CA CYS A 19 -9.44 -4.11 10.63
C CYS A 19 -10.03 -5.20 9.72
N CYS A 20 -10.38 -6.36 10.26
CA CYS A 20 -11.03 -7.45 9.51
C CYS A 20 -12.46 -7.14 9.03
N LEU A 21 -13.05 -6.01 9.44
CA LEU A 21 -14.39 -5.59 9.01
C LEU A 21 -14.39 -4.41 8.04
N CYS A 22 -13.65 -3.34 8.35
CA CYS A 22 -13.59 -2.15 7.49
C CYS A 22 -12.34 -2.07 6.62
N HIS A 23 -11.38 -2.99 6.78
CA HIS A 23 -10.14 -3.13 6.01
C HIS A 23 -9.16 -1.93 6.10
N GLN A 24 -9.52 -0.90 6.86
CA GLN A 24 -8.66 0.25 7.11
C GLN A 24 -7.49 -0.13 8.01
N ARG A 25 -6.32 0.43 7.71
CA ARG A 25 -5.14 0.34 8.57
C ARG A 25 -5.34 1.19 9.82
N LYS A 26 -5.12 0.59 10.98
CA LYS A 26 -5.32 1.25 12.29
C LYS A 26 -4.11 1.14 13.20
N HIS A 27 -3.03 0.47 12.75
CA HIS A 27 -1.80 0.28 13.50
C HIS A 27 -2.10 -0.25 14.92
N THR A 28 -1.67 0.48 15.95
CA THR A 28 -1.80 0.08 17.35
C THR A 28 -3.24 0.10 17.87
N ARG A 29 -4.20 0.70 17.15
CA ARG A 29 -5.60 0.79 17.59
C ARG A 29 -6.44 -0.46 17.28
N ILE A 30 -5.85 -1.54 16.77
CA ILE A 30 -6.57 -2.81 16.55
C ILE A 30 -6.74 -3.56 17.87
N GLN A 31 -7.95 -4.05 18.13
CA GLN A 31 -8.31 -4.91 19.24
C GLN A 31 -8.63 -6.33 18.75
N CYS A 32 -8.23 -7.34 19.51
CA CYS A 32 -8.57 -8.74 19.24
C CYS A 32 -9.87 -9.08 20.00
N HIS A 33 -10.97 -9.18 19.27
CA HIS A 33 -12.29 -9.49 19.81
C HIS A 33 -12.58 -10.99 19.72
N HIS A 34 -13.27 -11.54 20.71
CA HIS A 34 -13.76 -12.92 20.68
C HIS A 34 -15.02 -13.01 19.82
N ILE A 35 -15.01 -13.81 18.75
CA ILE A 35 -16.19 -14.02 17.89
C ILE A 35 -17.35 -14.64 18.69
N ILE A 36 -17.04 -15.64 19.52
CA ILE A 36 -17.90 -16.17 20.58
C ILE A 36 -17.29 -15.71 21.90
N GLN A 37 -18.05 -14.97 22.71
CA GLN A 37 -17.54 -14.41 23.96
C GLN A 37 -17.17 -15.49 24.98
N GLU A 38 -16.19 -15.22 25.85
CA GLU A 38 -15.83 -16.14 26.93
C GLU A 38 -16.98 -16.41 27.90
N ALA A 39 -17.86 -15.42 28.11
CA ALA A 39 -19.08 -15.59 28.90
C ALA A 39 -20.02 -16.65 28.31
N ASP A 40 -19.93 -16.88 26.99
CA ASP A 40 -20.67 -17.89 26.24
C ASP A 40 -19.80 -19.13 25.95
N ASN A 41 -18.76 -19.37 26.75
CA ASN A 41 -17.78 -20.46 26.63
C ASN A 41 -16.94 -20.42 25.33
N GLY A 42 -16.74 -19.24 24.76
CA GLY A 42 -15.85 -19.06 23.62
C GLY A 42 -14.38 -19.35 23.93
N PRO A 43 -13.66 -20.12 23.10
CA PRO A 43 -12.28 -20.49 23.38
C PRO A 43 -11.29 -19.34 23.11
N ASN A 44 -10.15 -19.36 23.79
CA ASN A 44 -9.01 -18.48 23.54
C ASN A 44 -8.13 -18.99 22.38
N SER A 45 -8.72 -19.20 21.20
CA SER A 45 -8.06 -19.73 20.01
C SER A 45 -7.90 -18.65 18.93
N PHE A 46 -6.95 -18.88 18.01
CA PHE A 46 -6.79 -18.05 16.81
C PHE A 46 -8.08 -18.01 15.98
N ASP A 47 -8.76 -19.15 15.88
CA ASP A 47 -10.02 -19.29 15.15
C ASP A 47 -11.22 -18.58 15.80
N ASN A 48 -11.14 -18.19 17.07
CA ASN A 48 -12.16 -17.39 17.74
C ASN A 48 -11.75 -15.90 17.85
N CYS A 49 -10.57 -15.52 17.36
CA CYS A 49 -10.03 -14.17 17.46
C CYS A 49 -10.27 -13.41 16.15
N ILE A 50 -10.93 -12.24 16.23
CA ILE A 50 -11.07 -11.30 15.12
C ILE A 50 -10.43 -9.94 15.45
N PRO A 51 -9.37 -9.52 14.73
CA PRO A 51 -8.77 -8.19 14.86
C PRO A 51 -9.66 -7.10 14.24
N ILE A 52 -10.18 -6.18 15.04
CA ILE A 52 -11.07 -5.08 14.60
C ILE A 52 -10.68 -3.73 15.20
N CYS A 53 -11.09 -2.63 14.57
CA CYS A 53 -10.90 -1.28 15.09
C CYS A 53 -11.94 -0.95 16.18
N PRO A 54 -11.72 0.11 17.00
CA PRO A 54 -12.64 0.45 18.09
C PRO A 54 -14.05 0.75 17.60
N ASP A 55 -14.17 1.39 16.44
CA ASP A 55 -15.46 1.71 15.82
C ASP A 55 -16.22 0.42 15.44
N CYS A 56 -15.59 -0.49 14.70
CA CYS A 56 -16.20 -1.77 14.36
C CYS A 56 -16.45 -2.66 15.58
N HIS A 57 -15.62 -2.57 16.62
CA HIS A 57 -15.86 -3.25 17.89
C HIS A 57 -17.15 -2.76 18.55
N ALA A 58 -17.37 -1.45 18.60
CA ALA A 58 -18.60 -0.88 19.13
C ALA A 58 -19.81 -1.36 18.33
N GLU A 59 -19.75 -1.36 17.00
CA GLU A 59 -20.83 -1.85 16.12
C GLU A 59 -21.18 -3.33 16.36
N VAL A 60 -20.18 -4.20 16.51
CA VAL A 60 -20.40 -5.63 16.82
C VAL A 60 -21.13 -5.80 18.16
N MET A 61 -20.86 -4.94 19.13
CA MET A 61 -21.46 -4.99 20.47
C MET A 61 -22.79 -4.22 20.58
N ALA A 62 -23.14 -3.38 19.60
CA ALA A 62 -24.22 -2.41 19.71
C ALA A 62 -25.64 -3.02 19.61
N PHE A 63 -25.77 -4.25 19.11
CA PHE A 63 -27.09 -4.81 18.85
C PHE A 63 -27.89 -5.05 20.14
N ASN A 64 -29.02 -4.35 20.25
CA ASN A 64 -29.95 -4.50 21.37
C ASN A 64 -31.19 -5.30 20.93
N ILE A 65 -31.32 -6.52 21.46
CA ILE A 65 -32.46 -7.39 21.13
C ILE A 65 -33.83 -6.81 21.54
N LYS A 66 -33.86 -5.91 22.55
CA LYS A 66 -35.09 -5.24 23.01
C LYS A 66 -35.45 -4.01 22.17
N HIS A 67 -34.52 -3.49 21.37
CA HIS A 67 -34.73 -2.35 20.50
C HIS A 67 -33.83 -2.46 19.26
N PRO A 68 -34.14 -3.40 18.34
CA PRO A 68 -33.29 -3.69 17.20
C PRO A 68 -33.26 -2.48 16.25
N PHE A 69 -32.07 -1.92 16.04
CA PHE A 69 -31.82 -0.96 14.98
C PHE A 69 -31.31 -1.73 13.76
N GLY A 70 -32.10 -1.78 12.68
CA GLY A 70 -31.90 -2.73 11.58
C GLY A 70 -32.45 -4.13 11.88
N ALA A 71 -32.28 -5.06 10.94
CA ALA A 71 -32.92 -6.38 11.02
C ALA A 71 -32.01 -7.51 11.54
N THR A 72 -30.67 -7.38 11.42
CA THR A 72 -29.75 -8.52 11.60
C THR A 72 -28.49 -8.13 12.38
N PRO A 73 -28.17 -8.75 13.53
CA PRO A 73 -26.89 -8.58 14.22
C PRO A 73 -25.75 -9.25 13.45
N TYR A 74 -24.51 -8.90 13.79
CA TYR A 74 -23.36 -9.68 13.38
C TYR A 74 -23.46 -11.10 13.95
N HIS A 75 -23.49 -12.09 13.07
CA HIS A 75 -23.50 -13.49 13.49
C HIS A 75 -22.05 -14.02 13.60
N PRO A 76 -21.74 -14.94 14.54
CA PRO A 76 -20.41 -15.53 14.65
C PRO A 76 -19.87 -16.10 13.33
N SER A 77 -20.73 -16.73 12.52
CA SER A 77 -20.36 -17.26 11.21
C SER A 77 -19.99 -16.17 10.19
N GLU A 78 -20.64 -15.00 10.24
CA GLU A 78 -20.29 -13.84 9.41
C GLU A 78 -18.93 -13.28 9.83
N LEU A 79 -18.73 -13.04 11.13
CA LEU A 79 -17.48 -12.49 11.65
C LEU A 79 -16.29 -13.39 11.32
N LYS A 80 -16.46 -14.71 11.50
CA LYS A 80 -15.44 -15.70 11.14
C LYS A 80 -15.13 -15.65 9.64
N ARG A 81 -16.14 -15.67 8.79
CA ARG A 81 -15.95 -15.62 7.33
C ARG A 81 -15.27 -14.33 6.88
N ARG A 82 -15.71 -13.16 7.36
CA ARG A 82 -15.09 -11.87 7.02
C ARG A 82 -13.62 -11.82 7.43
N ARG A 83 -13.29 -12.35 8.60
CA ARG A 83 -11.89 -12.47 9.05
C ARG A 83 -11.08 -13.34 8.09
N ASP A 84 -11.58 -14.55 7.79
CA ASP A 84 -10.85 -15.52 6.96
C ASP A 84 -10.66 -14.99 5.54
N ASP A 85 -11.70 -14.38 4.96
CA ASP A 85 -11.64 -13.71 3.67
C ASP A 85 -10.59 -12.58 3.68
N TRP A 86 -10.55 -11.77 4.75
CA TRP A 86 -9.54 -10.71 4.88
C TRP A 86 -8.12 -11.26 5.00
N TYR A 87 -7.90 -12.30 5.80
CA TYR A 87 -6.60 -12.96 5.91
C TYR A 87 -6.13 -13.51 4.55
N ALA A 88 -7.03 -14.11 3.78
CA ALA A 88 -6.72 -14.58 2.43
C ALA A 88 -6.31 -13.44 1.49
N VAL A 89 -6.98 -12.28 1.56
CA VAL A 89 -6.60 -11.07 0.81
C VAL A 89 -5.20 -10.59 1.19
N VAL A 90 -4.90 -10.50 2.49
CA VAL A 90 -3.60 -10.07 3.00
C VAL A 90 -2.48 -11.03 2.57
N GLN A 91 -2.73 -12.34 2.66
CA GLN A 91 -1.78 -13.36 2.21
C GLN A 91 -1.50 -13.26 0.72
N ARG A 92 -2.54 -13.13 -0.12
CA ARG A 92 -2.39 -12.98 -1.57
C ARG A 92 -1.55 -11.75 -1.94
N LYS A 93 -1.85 -10.59 -1.34
CA LYS A 93 -1.06 -9.36 -1.56
C LYS A 93 0.41 -9.53 -1.17
N SER A 94 0.67 -10.22 -0.06
CA SER A 94 2.03 -10.49 0.40
C SER A 94 2.78 -11.42 -0.56
N GLN A 95 2.10 -12.45 -1.07
CA GLN A 95 2.67 -13.36 -2.05
C GLN A 95 2.95 -12.68 -3.39
N GLU A 96 2.01 -11.89 -3.91
CA GLU A 96 2.20 -11.09 -5.13
C GLU A 96 3.41 -10.16 -5.01
N LEU A 97 3.55 -9.48 -3.87
CA LEU A 97 4.69 -8.63 -3.60
C LEU A 97 6.01 -9.42 -3.62
N VAL A 98 6.06 -10.56 -2.92
CA VAL A 98 7.26 -11.42 -2.88
C VAL A 98 7.62 -11.89 -4.29
N VAL A 99 6.63 -12.33 -5.06
CA VAL A 99 6.82 -12.75 -6.46
C VAL A 99 7.41 -11.60 -7.28
N ASN A 100 6.85 -10.40 -7.19
CA ASN A 100 7.32 -9.27 -7.98
C ASN A 100 8.73 -8.80 -7.57
N LEU A 101 9.08 -8.81 -6.29
CA LEU A 101 10.42 -8.45 -5.82
C LEU A 101 11.48 -9.49 -6.22
N GLN A 102 11.12 -10.77 -6.27
CA GLN A 102 12.04 -11.86 -6.64
C GLN A 102 12.23 -12.03 -8.15
N ARG A 103 11.38 -11.42 -8.99
CA ARG A 103 11.57 -11.44 -10.45
C ARG A 103 12.92 -10.83 -10.82
N SER A 104 13.59 -11.41 -11.80
CA SER A 104 14.91 -10.93 -12.24
C SER A 104 14.79 -9.57 -12.96
N PRO A 105 15.87 -8.79 -13.07
CA PRO A 105 15.91 -7.59 -13.91
C PRO A 105 15.61 -7.86 -15.40
N SER A 106 15.63 -9.12 -15.85
CA SER A 106 15.15 -9.49 -17.18
C SER A 106 13.62 -9.53 -17.29
N SER A 107 12.90 -9.55 -16.16
CA SER A 107 11.43 -9.54 -16.10
C SER A 107 10.85 -8.14 -16.01
N TYR A 108 11.59 -7.16 -15.49
CA TYR A 108 11.20 -5.76 -15.40
C TYR A 108 12.35 -4.86 -15.82
N PRO A 109 12.09 -3.77 -16.58
CA PRO A 109 13.11 -2.76 -16.80
C PRO A 109 13.63 -2.21 -15.45
N HIS A 110 14.95 -2.05 -15.35
CA HIS A 110 15.64 -1.77 -14.09
C HIS A 110 16.75 -0.75 -14.27
N SER A 111 16.71 0.33 -13.50
CA SER A 111 17.82 1.27 -13.35
C SER A 111 18.43 1.17 -11.95
N LYS A 112 19.68 0.71 -11.87
CA LYS A 112 20.38 0.46 -10.61
C LYS A 112 20.97 1.70 -9.95
N SER A 113 21.35 2.70 -10.75
CA SER A 113 21.92 3.95 -10.27
C SER A 113 20.95 4.66 -9.33
N LEU A 114 21.46 5.40 -8.35
CA LEU A 114 20.65 6.17 -7.39
C LEU A 114 19.96 7.39 -8.02
N GLN A 115 20.41 7.82 -9.19
CA GLN A 115 19.78 8.87 -9.95
C GLN A 115 19.95 8.63 -11.44
N GLY A 116 19.05 9.20 -12.23
CA GLY A 116 19.17 9.16 -13.68
C GLY A 116 17.85 9.44 -14.39
N LYS A 117 17.86 9.14 -15.68
CA LYS A 117 16.71 9.24 -16.57
C LYS A 117 16.35 7.88 -17.11
N ALA A 118 15.08 7.52 -17.03
CA ALA A 118 14.54 6.27 -17.53
C ALA A 118 13.49 6.51 -18.61
N SER A 119 13.38 5.55 -19.53
CA SER A 119 12.35 5.49 -20.57
C SER A 119 11.95 4.04 -20.76
N PHE A 120 10.66 3.74 -20.73
CA PHE A 120 10.17 2.38 -21.00
C PHE A 120 8.74 2.39 -21.54
N ASN A 121 8.37 1.27 -22.17
CA ASN A 121 6.99 1.02 -22.57
C ASN A 121 6.19 0.51 -21.36
N TYR A 122 5.27 1.32 -20.84
CA TYR A 122 4.51 1.01 -19.62
C TYR A 122 3.33 0.06 -19.85
N SER A 123 3.05 -0.34 -21.09
CA SER A 123 2.11 -1.44 -21.38
C SER A 123 2.80 -2.81 -21.39
N ASN A 124 4.13 -2.83 -21.37
CA ASN A 124 4.91 -4.06 -21.20
C ASN A 124 5.22 -4.33 -19.72
N HIS A 125 5.59 -5.58 -19.42
CA HIS A 125 6.02 -6.00 -18.08
C HIS A 125 5.02 -5.66 -16.96
N ASP A 126 3.71 -5.69 -17.30
CA ASP A 126 2.61 -5.30 -16.43
C ASP A 126 2.78 -3.87 -15.84
N GLY A 127 3.48 -2.97 -16.55
CA GLY A 127 3.71 -1.60 -16.13
C GLY A 127 4.70 -1.43 -14.98
N PHE A 128 5.42 -2.49 -14.58
CA PHE A 128 6.38 -2.42 -13.49
C PHE A 128 7.74 -1.89 -13.95
N TYR A 129 8.38 -1.09 -13.10
CA TYR A 129 9.74 -0.58 -13.30
C TYR A 129 10.51 -0.58 -11.98
N ARG A 130 11.75 -1.08 -11.98
CA ARG A 130 12.61 -1.14 -10.79
C ARG A 130 13.64 -0.01 -10.77
N LEU A 131 13.82 0.59 -9.59
CA LEU A 131 14.83 1.60 -9.32
C LEU A 131 15.69 1.19 -8.12
N GLY A 132 16.99 1.46 -8.18
CA GLY A 132 17.94 1.15 -7.11
C GLY A 132 18.11 -0.34 -6.86
N GLU A 133 18.78 -0.70 -5.76
CA GLU A 133 19.04 -2.08 -5.34
C GLU A 133 19.11 -2.19 -3.80
N GLY A 134 18.94 -3.42 -3.28
CA GLY A 134 19.03 -3.69 -1.85
C GLY A 134 17.99 -2.90 -1.04
N ASN A 135 18.43 -2.21 0.02
CA ASN A 135 17.54 -1.39 0.86
C ASN A 135 17.00 -0.14 0.14
N PHE A 136 17.59 0.23 -0.99
CA PHE A 136 17.21 1.38 -1.82
C PHE A 136 16.44 0.92 -3.07
N GLU A 137 15.87 -0.28 -3.04
CA GLU A 137 15.03 -0.77 -4.13
C GLU A 137 13.61 -0.21 -4.06
N PHE A 138 13.13 0.27 -5.20
CA PHE A 138 11.77 0.73 -5.42
C PHE A 138 11.20 -0.01 -6.64
N LEU A 139 10.20 -0.86 -6.41
CA LEU A 139 9.38 -1.43 -7.45
C LEU A 139 8.20 -0.49 -7.68
N THR A 140 8.11 0.12 -8.85
CA THR A 140 7.02 1.03 -9.23
C THR A 140 6.07 0.32 -10.19
N HIS A 141 4.80 0.75 -10.25
CA HIS A 141 3.78 0.16 -11.12
C HIS A 141 2.92 1.26 -11.75
N TRP A 142 2.85 1.26 -13.07
CA TRP A 142 2.28 2.34 -13.87
C TRP A 142 1.19 1.87 -14.83
N SER A 143 0.21 2.73 -15.11
CA SER A 143 -0.78 2.47 -16.15
C SER A 143 -1.27 3.76 -16.82
N LYS A 144 -1.93 3.61 -17.97
CA LYS A 144 -2.54 4.71 -18.73
C LYS A 144 -3.46 5.55 -17.84
N GLY A 145 -3.28 6.87 -17.87
CA GLY A 145 -4.23 7.85 -17.32
C GLY A 145 -4.88 8.68 -18.43
N SER A 146 -4.22 9.78 -18.79
CA SER A 146 -4.57 10.65 -19.92
C SER A 146 -3.35 10.88 -20.83
N ASP A 147 -3.48 11.77 -21.81
CA ASP A 147 -2.38 12.32 -22.61
C ASP A 147 -1.36 13.14 -21.81
N THR A 148 -1.68 13.48 -20.56
CA THR A 148 -0.93 14.40 -19.70
C THR A 148 -0.70 13.85 -18.29
N THR A 149 -1.31 12.72 -17.96
CA THR A 149 -1.33 12.12 -16.62
C THR A 149 -1.08 10.62 -16.71
N ILE A 150 -0.30 10.06 -15.79
CA ILE A 150 -0.08 8.62 -15.68
C ILE A 150 -0.47 8.14 -14.27
N HIS A 151 -1.03 6.95 -14.14
CA HIS A 151 -1.34 6.37 -12.84
C HIS A 151 -0.13 5.63 -12.27
N CYS A 152 0.16 5.84 -10.98
CA CYS A 152 1.16 5.11 -10.23
C CYS A 152 0.54 4.46 -8.99
N TYR A 153 0.72 3.16 -8.85
CA TYR A 153 0.06 2.35 -7.83
C TYR A 153 1.04 1.88 -6.75
N ARG A 154 0.53 1.77 -5.52
CA ARG A 154 1.19 1.03 -4.42
C ARG A 154 0.82 -0.46 -4.36
N ASP A 155 -0.08 -0.93 -5.24
CA ASP A 155 -0.50 -2.33 -5.22
C ASP A 155 0.60 -3.23 -5.77
N SER A 156 0.86 -4.31 -5.04
CA SER A 156 1.82 -5.36 -5.43
C SER A 156 3.23 -4.81 -5.69
N THR A 157 3.54 -3.67 -5.07
CA THR A 157 4.85 -3.01 -5.01
C THR A 157 5.34 -2.93 -3.55
N ASN A 158 6.62 -2.57 -3.37
CA ASN A 158 7.19 -2.32 -2.05
C ASN A 158 7.19 -0.84 -1.66
N VAL A 159 6.38 -0.01 -2.35
CA VAL A 159 6.37 1.44 -2.19
C VAL A 159 5.00 1.98 -1.79
N GLU A 160 5.00 2.96 -0.90
CA GLU A 160 3.89 3.89 -0.70
C GLU A 160 4.08 5.08 -1.66
N VAL A 161 2.98 5.68 -2.13
CA VAL A 161 3.01 6.74 -3.17
C VAL A 161 2.33 8.04 -2.72
N ALA A 162 3.02 9.17 -2.92
CA ALA A 162 2.50 10.51 -2.64
C ALA A 162 2.78 11.49 -3.79
N LEU A 163 1.90 12.47 -4.00
CA LEU A 163 2.17 13.58 -4.91
C LEU A 163 2.86 14.70 -4.14
N SER A 164 3.81 15.35 -4.80
CA SER A 164 4.33 16.62 -4.29
C SER A 164 3.31 17.76 -4.50
N PRO A 165 3.48 18.91 -3.80
CA PRO A 165 2.88 20.16 -4.23
C PRO A 165 3.20 20.48 -5.70
N LYS A 166 2.31 21.24 -6.35
CA LYS A 166 2.47 21.64 -7.75
C LYS A 166 3.51 22.75 -7.91
N ASN A 167 4.14 22.81 -9.08
CA ASN A 167 5.06 23.89 -9.48
C ASN A 167 6.28 24.08 -8.56
N ILE A 168 6.78 22.99 -8.00
CA ILE A 168 7.99 23.00 -7.16
C ILE A 168 9.18 22.41 -7.91
N GLN A 169 10.39 22.74 -7.44
CA GLN A 169 11.60 22.02 -7.77
C GLN A 169 11.83 20.87 -6.78
N LEU A 170 12.74 19.96 -7.13
CA LEU A 170 13.10 18.84 -6.27
C LEU A 170 13.56 19.33 -4.89
N GLN A 171 14.38 20.39 -4.85
CA GLN A 171 14.97 20.94 -3.63
C GLN A 171 13.96 21.60 -2.68
N ASP A 172 12.73 21.84 -3.14
CA ASP A 172 11.66 22.36 -2.29
C ASP A 172 11.04 21.27 -1.40
N ILE A 173 11.31 19.99 -1.69
CA ILE A 173 10.83 18.84 -0.91
C ILE A 173 11.80 18.57 0.25
N ARG A 174 11.63 19.35 1.32
CA ARG A 174 12.52 19.31 2.50
C ARG A 174 12.18 18.27 3.54
N ASP A 175 10.93 17.81 3.54
CA ASP A 175 10.41 16.79 4.45
C ASP A 175 9.35 15.98 3.70
N ALA A 176 9.79 14.90 3.06
CA ALA A 176 8.92 14.02 2.31
C ALA A 176 7.95 13.23 3.19
N SER A 177 8.28 13.02 4.48
CA SER A 177 7.45 12.23 5.41
C SER A 177 6.09 12.87 5.69
N LEU A 178 5.99 14.20 5.54
CA LEU A 178 4.76 14.97 5.72
C LEU A 178 3.79 14.87 4.54
N LEU A 179 4.20 14.26 3.43
CA LEU A 179 3.33 14.09 2.26
C LEU A 179 2.23 13.05 2.51
N ASN A 180 1.16 13.12 1.71
CA ASN A 180 0.02 12.24 1.88
C ASN A 180 0.20 10.92 1.10
N PHE A 181 0.60 9.86 1.81
CA PHE A 181 0.75 8.49 1.29
C PHE A 181 -0.51 7.62 1.42
N SER A 182 -1.64 8.17 1.87
CA SER A 182 -2.84 7.37 2.16
C SER A 182 -3.52 6.78 0.91
N SER A 183 -3.18 7.26 -0.29
CA SER A 183 -3.85 6.83 -1.51
C SER A 183 -3.27 5.53 -2.06
N ARG A 184 -4.16 4.68 -2.56
CA ARG A 184 -3.81 3.48 -3.34
C ARG A 184 -3.13 3.81 -4.68
N VAL A 185 -3.47 4.97 -5.24
CA VAL A 185 -3.01 5.42 -6.54
C VAL A 185 -2.76 6.92 -6.52
N ARG A 186 -1.71 7.37 -7.17
CA ARG A 186 -1.44 8.78 -7.46
C ARG A 186 -1.32 8.97 -8.97
N SER A 187 -1.67 10.16 -9.43
CA SER A 187 -1.78 10.45 -10.86
C SER A 187 -0.97 11.70 -11.19
N PRO A 188 0.37 11.63 -11.19
CA PRO A 188 1.20 12.77 -11.52
C PRO A 188 1.02 13.19 -12.98
N GLN A 189 1.02 14.50 -13.21
CA GLN A 189 1.06 15.08 -14.54
C GLN A 189 2.50 15.26 -15.03
N ILE A 190 2.66 15.49 -16.34
CA ILE A 190 3.96 15.89 -16.91
C ILE A 190 4.48 17.13 -16.17
N GLY A 191 5.71 17.05 -15.67
CA GLY A 191 6.39 18.07 -14.88
C GLY A 191 6.23 17.93 -13.36
N GLU A 192 5.27 17.16 -12.87
CA GLU A 192 5.04 16.93 -11.44
C GLU A 192 5.93 15.83 -10.88
N PHE A 193 6.14 15.85 -9.56
CA PHE A 193 6.84 14.81 -8.84
C PHE A 193 5.88 13.85 -8.15
N ILE A 194 6.22 12.57 -8.22
CA ILE A 194 5.73 11.55 -7.30
C ILE A 194 6.85 11.16 -6.35
N ILE A 195 6.50 11.03 -5.08
CA ILE A 195 7.41 10.66 -4.00
C ILE A 195 7.04 9.25 -3.54
N LEU A 196 8.07 8.43 -3.39
CA LEU A 196 7.98 7.03 -3.01
C LEU A 196 8.65 6.86 -1.67
N GLU A 197 8.01 6.11 -0.77
CA GLU A 197 8.63 5.57 0.44
C GLU A 197 8.62 4.05 0.31
N ASN A 198 9.76 3.38 0.34
CA ASN A 198 9.79 1.92 0.30
C ASN A 198 9.60 1.30 1.68
N HIS A 199 9.39 -0.01 1.75
CA HIS A 199 9.22 -0.74 3.02
C HIS A 199 10.44 -0.69 3.97
N ALA A 200 11.60 -0.26 3.50
CA ALA A 200 12.80 -0.03 4.32
C ALA A 200 12.87 1.42 4.87
N GLY A 201 11.86 2.25 4.62
CA GLY A 201 11.81 3.66 5.02
C GLY A 201 12.77 4.53 4.22
N ARG A 202 13.07 4.18 2.96
CA ARG A 202 13.87 4.99 2.04
C ARG A 202 12.99 5.77 1.10
N TYR A 203 13.45 6.97 0.73
CA TYR A 203 12.71 7.87 -0.15
C TYR A 203 13.33 7.96 -1.55
N ALA A 204 12.45 8.04 -2.55
CA ALA A 204 12.80 8.37 -3.91
C ALA A 204 11.81 9.39 -4.50
N ALA A 205 12.30 10.26 -5.38
CA ALA A 205 11.50 11.19 -6.15
C ALA A 205 11.56 10.81 -7.63
N ILE A 206 10.42 10.90 -8.32
CA ILE A 206 10.32 10.69 -9.76
C ILE A 206 9.62 11.89 -10.38
N LYS A 207 10.25 12.52 -11.36
CA LYS A 207 9.66 13.61 -12.15
C LYS A 207 9.20 13.09 -13.50
N ILE A 208 7.91 13.26 -13.79
CA ILE A 208 7.35 12.84 -15.08
C ILE A 208 7.80 13.81 -16.17
N LEU A 209 8.50 13.32 -17.19
CA LEU A 209 8.99 14.17 -18.29
C LEU A 209 8.15 14.06 -19.55
N LYS A 210 7.64 12.86 -19.85
CA LYS A 210 6.90 12.59 -21.08
C LYS A 210 6.01 11.37 -20.91
N ILE A 211 4.80 11.47 -21.46
CA ILE A 211 3.85 10.37 -21.59
C ILE A 211 3.48 10.26 -23.07
N GLN A 212 3.50 9.06 -23.62
CA GLN A 212 2.96 8.73 -24.94
C GLN A 212 1.96 7.60 -24.75
N ASP A 213 0.79 7.71 -25.37
CA ASP A 213 -0.29 6.74 -25.26
C ASP A 213 -0.76 6.30 -26.65
N ASP A 214 -0.70 4.99 -26.91
CA ASP A 214 -1.05 4.41 -28.20
C ASP A 214 -2.53 4.59 -28.59
N THR A 215 -3.42 4.63 -27.60
CA THR A 215 -4.86 4.88 -27.79
C THR A 215 -5.17 6.34 -28.10
N ARG A 216 -4.16 7.22 -28.03
CA ARG A 216 -4.26 8.67 -28.24
C ARG A 216 -3.33 9.18 -29.36
N GLY A 217 -2.98 8.29 -30.29
CA GLY A 217 -2.28 8.67 -31.53
C GLY A 217 -0.75 8.61 -31.46
N HIS A 218 -0.18 8.07 -30.39
CA HIS A 218 1.23 7.69 -30.38
C HIS A 218 1.43 6.25 -30.88
N PRO A 219 2.63 5.88 -31.35
CA PRO A 219 2.88 4.51 -31.81
C PRO A 219 3.03 3.51 -30.66
N GLU A 220 3.40 3.97 -29.46
CA GLU A 220 3.71 3.14 -28.30
C GLU A 220 3.36 3.88 -27.00
N ASP A 221 3.27 3.09 -25.93
CA ASP A 221 2.99 3.53 -24.56
C ASP A 221 4.25 3.87 -23.78
N ILE A 222 4.88 5.02 -24.08
CA ILE A 222 6.17 5.40 -23.50
C ILE A 222 6.01 6.33 -22.30
N LEU A 223 6.63 5.96 -21.18
CA LEU A 223 6.84 6.85 -20.03
C LEU A 223 8.33 7.19 -19.95
N VAL A 224 8.64 8.48 -19.86
CA VAL A 224 9.98 9.00 -19.60
C VAL A 224 9.96 9.80 -18.30
N PHE A 225 10.92 9.53 -17.42
CA PHE A 225 11.03 10.21 -16.14
C PHE A 225 12.49 10.39 -15.71
N ASP A 226 12.74 11.43 -14.92
CA ASP A 226 13.95 11.52 -14.10
C ASP A 226 13.65 10.99 -12.70
N TYR A 227 14.65 10.42 -12.04
CA TYR A 227 14.51 9.89 -10.69
C TYR A 227 15.74 10.15 -9.82
N TRP A 228 15.50 10.23 -8.50
CA TRP A 228 16.51 10.44 -7.45
C TRP A 228 16.17 9.60 -6.23
N ILE A 229 17.15 8.90 -5.68
CA ILE A 229 17.05 8.05 -4.49
C ILE A 229 17.98 8.61 -3.42
N LEU A 230 17.46 8.84 -2.21
CA LEU A 230 18.24 9.33 -1.08
C LEU A 230 19.07 8.20 -0.47
N GLU A 231 20.40 8.32 -0.54
CA GLU A 231 21.35 7.31 -0.02
C GLU A 231 21.58 7.44 1.50
N ASP A 232 21.52 8.67 2.00
CA ASP A 232 21.71 9.00 3.43
C ASP A 232 20.58 8.48 4.32
N GLY A 233 19.48 8.02 3.71
CA GLY A 233 18.30 7.54 4.40
C GLY A 233 17.47 8.66 5.02
N SER A 234 17.70 9.91 4.63
CA SER A 234 16.83 11.04 4.98
C SER A 234 15.57 11.04 4.11
N ASP A 235 14.71 12.02 4.38
CA ASP A 235 13.49 12.35 3.66
C ASP A 235 13.58 13.75 3.01
N ASN A 236 14.79 14.30 2.90
CA ASN A 236 15.05 15.65 2.43
C ASN A 236 15.78 15.64 1.07
N PHE A 237 15.14 16.21 0.05
CA PHE A 237 15.69 16.34 -1.30
C PHE A 237 16.36 17.70 -1.58
N SER A 238 16.59 18.54 -0.57
CA SER A 238 17.25 19.84 -0.75
C SER A 238 18.68 19.73 -1.25
N ASP A 239 19.36 18.65 -0.88
CA ASP A 239 20.80 18.46 -1.09
C ASP A 239 21.10 17.56 -2.29
N THR A 240 20.06 17.04 -2.96
CA THR A 240 20.19 16.30 -4.22
C THR A 240 20.51 17.28 -5.37
N ALA A 241 21.70 17.10 -5.94
CA ALA A 241 22.26 17.89 -7.04
C ALA A 241 21.73 17.43 -8.41
#